data_AF-A0A4U1BQE3-F1
#
_entry.id   AF-A0A4U1BQE3-F1
#
_cell.length_a   1.000
_cell.length_b   1.000
_cell.length_c   1.000
_cell.angle_alpha   90.00
_cell.angle_beta   90.00
_cell.angle_gamma   90.00
#
_symmetry.space_group_name_H-M   'P 1'
#
loop_
_entity.id
_entity.type
_entity.pdbx_description
1 polymer ?
#
loop_
_entity_poly.entity_id
_entity_poly.type
_entity_poly.pdbx_seq_one_letter_code
_entity_poly.pdbx_strand_id
1 'polypeptide(L)'
;MKLLTYYYFFIRKNVEANCPSENAYVSALKTISFPVSMVLTACVFQFIVSAGLLEVILDFWPYDYGRVHSKNFIAPTSILFLVIYMLTSKVLKNYFINDETQRKLEEFYQSEGLIQREHRMIPECLTFFLILFAIFITFGVWLGVSAFLALLVTLELWIQSRFKSNT
;
A
#
# COMPACT_ATOMS: atom_id res chain seq x y z
N MET A 1 -9.22 10.28 0.36
CA MET A 1 -8.81 9.19 1.27
C MET A 1 -7.84 9.76 2.30
N LYS A 2 -8.29 9.94 3.54
CA LYS A 2 -7.44 10.47 4.62
C LYS A 2 -6.49 9.42 5.17
N LEU A 3 -6.79 8.14 5.01
CA LEU A 3 -5.96 7.03 5.43
C LEU A 3 -4.59 7.03 4.73
N LEU A 4 -4.57 7.12 3.41
CA LEU A 4 -3.33 7.08 2.64
C LEU A 4 -2.45 8.31 2.91
N THR A 5 -3.07 9.47 3.07
CA THR A 5 -2.37 10.71 3.41
C THR A 5 -1.83 10.70 4.84
N TYR A 6 -2.59 10.17 5.79
CA TYR A 6 -2.15 9.94 7.17
C TYR A 6 -0.97 8.98 7.21
N TYR A 7 -1.10 7.84 6.51
CA TYR A 7 -0.07 6.82 6.43
C TYR A 7 1.25 7.41 5.89
N TYR A 8 1.17 8.14 4.78
CA TYR A 8 2.32 8.83 4.21
C TYR A 8 2.94 9.84 5.18
N PHE A 9 2.12 10.74 5.74
CA PHE A 9 2.59 11.84 6.58
C PHE A 9 3.33 11.35 7.82
N PHE A 10 2.76 10.39 8.54
CA PHE A 10 3.36 9.91 9.77
C PHE A 10 4.54 8.96 9.55
N ILE A 11 4.57 8.20 8.45
CA ILE A 11 5.81 7.49 8.05
C ILE A 11 6.92 8.50 7.76
N ARG A 12 6.63 9.58 7.01
CA ARG A 12 7.63 10.62 6.72
C ARG A 12 8.17 11.22 8.01
N LYS A 13 7.30 11.66 8.93
CA LYS A 13 7.74 12.18 10.25
C LYS A 13 8.58 11.15 11.01
N ASN A 14 8.21 9.87 10.98
CA ASN A 14 8.95 8.81 11.66
C ASN A 14 10.36 8.63 11.06
N VAL A 15 10.51 8.73 9.74
CA VAL A 15 11.81 8.70 9.08
C VAL A 15 12.62 9.96 9.41
N GLU A 16 12.01 11.15 9.38
CA GLU A 16 12.68 12.41 9.77
C GLU A 16 13.25 12.34 11.19
N ALA A 17 12.51 11.73 12.12
CA ALA A 17 12.92 11.62 13.52
C ALA A 17 14.02 10.58 13.76
N ASN A 18 13.97 9.42 13.09
CA ASN A 18 14.90 8.31 13.37
C ASN A 18 16.09 8.24 12.39
N CYS A 19 15.97 8.81 11.20
CA CYS A 19 16.96 8.72 10.12
C CYS A 19 17.17 10.10 9.46
N PRO A 20 17.72 11.10 10.18
CA PRO A 20 17.79 12.48 9.70
C PRO A 20 18.71 12.69 8.49
N SER A 21 19.59 11.73 8.19
CA SER A 21 20.45 11.75 7.00
C SER A 21 19.75 11.28 5.72
N GLU A 22 18.57 10.66 5.83
CA GLU A 22 17.81 10.17 4.68
C GLU A 22 16.80 11.20 4.16
N ASN A 23 16.52 11.13 2.85
CA ASN A 23 15.40 11.87 2.29
C ASN A 23 14.07 11.22 2.70
N ALA A 24 13.46 11.74 3.76
CA ALA A 24 12.24 11.20 4.36
C ALA A 24 11.05 11.12 3.38
N TYR A 25 10.95 12.05 2.42
CA TYR A 25 9.89 12.02 1.40
C TYR A 25 10.00 10.79 0.51
N VAL A 26 11.22 10.51 0.04
CA VAL A 26 11.49 9.36 -0.83
C VAL A 26 11.38 8.05 -0.04
N SER A 27 11.89 8.01 1.19
CA SER A 27 11.79 6.83 2.04
C SER A 27 10.33 6.52 2.38
N ALA A 28 9.53 7.51 2.76
CA ALA A 28 8.10 7.33 3.01
C ALA A 28 7.35 6.83 1.76
N LEU A 29 7.62 7.41 0.59
CA LEU A 29 7.04 6.95 -0.67
C LEU A 29 7.36 5.48 -0.96
N LYS A 30 8.61 5.06 -0.78
CA LYS A 30 9.00 3.65 -0.96
C LYS A 30 8.24 2.73 0.01
N THR A 31 8.15 3.11 1.27
CA THR A 31 7.46 2.35 2.32
C THR A 31 5.97 2.17 2.02
N ILE A 32 5.27 3.22 1.57
CA ILE A 32 3.84 3.11 1.27
C ILE A 32 3.56 2.45 -0.09
N SER A 33 4.46 2.59 -1.08
CA SER A 33 4.20 2.11 -2.44
C SER A 33 4.14 0.61 -2.51
N PHE A 34 5.00 -0.10 -1.76
CA PHE A 34 5.04 -1.56 -1.75
C PHE A 34 3.72 -2.21 -1.28
N PRO A 35 3.22 -1.95 -0.05
CA PRO A 35 1.99 -2.58 0.45
C PRO A 35 0.74 -2.17 -0.36
N VAL A 36 0.67 -0.93 -0.84
CA VAL A 36 -0.44 -0.50 -1.71
C VAL A 36 -0.41 -1.27 -3.03
N SER A 37 0.76 -1.46 -3.61
CA SER A 37 0.92 -2.23 -4.86
C SER A 37 0.59 -3.71 -4.65
N MET A 38 0.90 -4.28 -3.49
CA MET A 38 0.51 -5.65 -3.13
C MET A 38 -1.02 -5.82 -3.13
N VAL A 39 -1.75 -4.90 -2.49
CA VAL A 39 -3.22 -4.93 -2.47
C VAL A 39 -3.80 -4.79 -3.87
N LEU A 40 -3.31 -3.83 -4.66
CA LEU A 40 -3.76 -3.64 -6.05
C LEU A 40 -3.46 -4.87 -6.92
N THR A 41 -2.28 -5.47 -6.75
CA THR A 41 -1.89 -6.70 -7.45
C THR A 41 -2.80 -7.85 -7.07
N ALA A 42 -3.12 -8.02 -5.78
CA ALA A 42 -4.05 -9.04 -5.33
C ALA A 42 -5.45 -8.85 -5.92
N CYS A 43 -5.95 -7.61 -5.98
CA CYS A 43 -7.24 -7.30 -6.62
C CYS A 43 -7.24 -7.66 -8.10
N VAL A 44 -6.22 -7.25 -8.86
CA VAL A 44 -6.11 -7.54 -10.29
C VAL A 44 -5.93 -9.05 -10.53
N PHE A 45 -5.12 -9.71 -9.72
CA PHE A 45 -4.93 -11.16 -9.78
C PHE A 45 -6.25 -11.89 -9.52
N GLN A 46 -6.99 -11.51 -8.48
CA GLN A 46 -8.28 -12.12 -8.17
C GLN A 46 -9.31 -11.87 -9.29
N PHE A 47 -9.27 -10.71 -9.94
CA PHE A 47 -10.08 -10.45 -11.12
C PHE A 47 -9.71 -11.39 -12.29
N ILE A 48 -8.41 -11.55 -12.59
CA ILE A 48 -7.92 -12.46 -13.63
C ILE A 48 -8.38 -13.91 -13.36
N VAL A 49 -8.25 -14.38 -12.12
CA VAL A 49 -8.71 -15.71 -11.70
C VAL A 49 -10.22 -15.84 -11.89
N SER A 50 -10.99 -14.87 -11.37
CA SER A 50 -12.46 -14.93 -11.42
C SER A 50 -13.03 -14.81 -12.82
N ALA A 51 -12.29 -14.17 -13.75
CA ALA A 51 -12.66 -14.05 -15.15
C ALA A 51 -12.25 -15.27 -16.00
N GLY A 52 -11.63 -16.30 -15.41
CA GLY A 52 -11.10 -17.46 -16.15
C GLY A 52 -9.90 -17.14 -17.05
N LEU A 53 -9.28 -15.96 -16.89
CA LEU A 53 -8.17 -15.50 -17.73
C LEU A 53 -6.83 -16.09 -17.29
N LEU A 54 -6.74 -16.65 -16.08
CA LEU A 54 -5.50 -17.23 -15.58
C LEU A 54 -5.04 -18.39 -16.47
N GLU A 55 -5.95 -19.28 -16.88
CA GLU A 55 -5.65 -20.42 -17.74
C GLU A 55 -5.09 -19.94 -19.09
N VAL A 56 -5.75 -18.95 -19.71
CA VAL A 56 -5.30 -18.32 -20.96
C VAL A 56 -3.88 -17.75 -20.80
N ILE A 57 -3.60 -17.02 -19.71
CA ILE A 57 -2.27 -16.45 -19.46
C ILE A 57 -1.22 -17.57 -19.33
N LEU A 58 -1.55 -18.66 -18.64
CA LEU A 58 -0.64 -19.79 -18.46
C LEU A 58 -0.38 -20.55 -19.76
N ASP A 59 -1.38 -20.68 -20.63
CA ASP A 59 -1.24 -21.34 -21.94
C ASP A 59 -0.30 -20.58 -22.88
N PHE A 60 -0.35 -19.24 -22.85
CA PHE A 60 0.56 -18.39 -23.63
C PHE A 60 1.90 -18.11 -22.92
N TRP A 61 2.02 -18.45 -21.63
CA TRP A 61 3.26 -18.21 -20.91
C TRP A 61 4.33 -19.20 -21.38
N PRO A 62 5.56 -18.74 -21.68
CA PRO A 62 6.62 -19.63 -22.11
C PRO A 62 6.99 -20.64 -21.00
N TYR A 63 6.43 -21.83 -21.11
CA TYR A 63 6.80 -23.14 -20.55
C TYR A 63 7.19 -23.27 -19.06
N ASP A 64 6.50 -24.21 -18.40
CA ASP A 64 6.85 -24.90 -17.16
C ASP A 64 7.25 -24.05 -15.95
N TYR A 65 6.35 -23.16 -15.53
CA TYR A 65 6.40 -22.66 -14.15
C TYR A 65 6.17 -23.84 -13.18
N GLY A 66 7.24 -24.32 -12.54
CA GLY A 66 7.21 -25.44 -11.59
C GLY A 66 7.88 -26.75 -12.04
N ARG A 67 8.47 -26.85 -13.24
CA ARG A 67 9.38 -27.98 -13.55
C ARG A 67 10.80 -27.66 -13.16
N VAL A 68 11.46 -28.63 -12.53
CA VAL A 68 12.82 -28.55 -11.92
C VAL A 68 13.92 -28.11 -12.91
N HIS A 69 13.66 -28.10 -14.21
CA HIS A 69 14.64 -27.76 -15.26
C HIS A 69 14.24 -26.56 -16.13
N SER A 70 13.14 -25.87 -15.81
CA SER A 70 12.73 -24.64 -16.49
C SER A 70 13.65 -23.49 -16.10
N LYS A 71 14.20 -22.78 -17.10
CA LYS A 71 15.05 -21.59 -16.91
C LYS A 71 14.23 -20.32 -16.66
N ASN A 72 12.89 -20.42 -16.60
CA ASN A 72 12.01 -19.28 -16.34
C ASN A 72 11.69 -19.18 -14.85
N PHE A 73 12.48 -18.36 -14.15
CA PHE A 73 12.31 -18.09 -12.73
C PHE A 73 11.22 -17.04 -12.40
N ILE A 74 10.62 -16.41 -13.43
CA ILE A 74 9.69 -15.29 -13.23
C ILE A 74 8.25 -15.79 -13.42
N ALA A 75 7.46 -15.67 -12.35
CA ALA A 75 6.04 -15.96 -12.37
C ALA A 75 5.27 -14.89 -13.16
N PRO A 76 4.18 -15.24 -13.85
CA PRO A 76 3.26 -14.24 -14.42
C PRO A 76 2.80 -13.21 -13.37
N THR A 77 2.59 -13.66 -12.14
CA THR A 77 2.23 -12.82 -10.99
C THR A 77 3.34 -11.85 -10.59
N SER A 78 4.61 -12.21 -10.76
CA SER A 78 5.74 -11.31 -10.51
C SER A 78 5.81 -10.19 -11.55
N ILE A 79 5.54 -10.50 -12.83
CA ILE A 79 5.46 -9.47 -13.88
C ILE A 79 4.28 -8.53 -13.62
N LEU A 80 3.12 -9.10 -13.29
CA LEU A 80 1.94 -8.31 -12.90
C LEU A 80 2.25 -7.36 -11.74
N PHE A 81 2.88 -7.89 -10.68
CA PHE A 81 3.29 -7.07 -9.53
C PHE A 81 4.23 -5.94 -9.94
N LEU A 82 5.25 -6.21 -10.76
CA LEU A 82 6.21 -5.19 -11.20
C LEU A 82 5.52 -4.07 -11.97
N VAL A 83 4.61 -4.39 -12.90
CA VAL A 83 3.85 -3.40 -13.66
C VAL A 83 3.00 -2.54 -12.71
N ILE A 84 2.25 -3.17 -11.80
CA ILE A 84 1.40 -2.46 -10.84
C ILE A 84 2.24 -1.62 -9.89
N TYR A 85 3.39 -2.13 -9.43
CA TYR A 85 4.30 -1.41 -8.55
C TYR A 85 4.88 -0.16 -9.22
N MET A 86 5.30 -0.26 -10.49
CA MET A 86 5.78 0.88 -11.26
C MET A 86 4.70 1.96 -11.44
N LEU A 87 3.48 1.54 -11.80
CA LEU A 87 2.35 2.46 -11.96
C LEU A 87 1.98 3.13 -10.63
N THR A 88 1.85 2.35 -9.57
CA THR A 88 1.51 2.83 -8.23
C THR A 88 2.57 3.80 -7.73
N SER A 89 3.85 3.43 -7.82
CA SER A 89 4.97 4.29 -7.41
C SER A 89 4.96 5.61 -8.18
N LYS A 90 4.67 5.60 -9.49
CA LYS A 90 4.57 6.81 -10.31
C LYS A 90 3.40 7.70 -9.86
N VAL A 91 2.22 7.12 -9.64
CA VAL A 91 1.02 7.86 -9.19
C VAL A 91 1.24 8.47 -7.81
N LEU A 92 1.73 7.68 -6.84
CA LEU A 92 1.98 8.16 -5.48
C LEU A 92 3.08 9.23 -5.46
N LYS A 93 4.16 9.04 -6.22
CA LYS A 93 5.22 10.04 -6.36
C LYS A 93 4.66 11.36 -6.90
N ASN A 94 3.90 11.32 -7.99
CA ASN A 94 3.32 12.53 -8.58
C ASN A 94 2.35 13.24 -7.63
N TYR A 95 1.57 12.48 -6.86
CA TYR A 95 0.61 13.04 -5.92
C TYR A 95 1.28 13.68 -4.69
N PHE A 96 2.21 12.97 -4.05
CA PHE A 96 2.82 13.40 -2.80
C PHE A 96 4.02 14.34 -2.98
N ILE A 97 4.76 14.32 -4.09
CA ILE A 97 5.86 15.29 -4.29
C ILE A 97 5.33 16.70 -4.58
N ASN A 98 4.07 16.86 -4.96
CA ASN A 98 3.47 18.17 -5.19
C ASN A 98 3.49 19.03 -3.91
N ASP A 99 4.10 20.23 -3.99
CA ASP A 99 4.21 21.19 -2.90
C ASP A 99 2.85 21.58 -2.31
N GLU A 100 1.81 21.69 -3.14
CA GLU A 100 0.45 21.98 -2.67
C GLU A 100 -0.09 20.84 -1.79
N THR A 101 0.16 19.60 -2.19
CA THR A 101 -0.20 18.42 -1.39
C THR A 101 0.55 18.44 -0.07
N GLN A 102 1.86 18.66 -0.09
CA GLN A 102 2.69 18.70 1.12
C GLN A 102 2.22 19.77 2.10
N ARG A 103 1.93 20.98 1.60
CA ARG A 103 1.39 22.07 2.43
C ARG A 103 0.05 21.67 3.06
N LYS A 104 -0.89 21.11 2.29
CA LYS A 104 -2.18 20.63 2.80
C LYS A 104 -2.04 19.55 3.86
N LEU A 105 -1.03 18.68 3.73
CA LEU A 105 -0.76 17.63 4.71
C LEU A 105 -0.20 18.19 6.01
N GLU A 106 0.77 19.11 5.94
CA GLU A 106 1.26 19.79 7.13
C GLU A 106 0.12 20.56 7.80
N GLU A 107 -0.64 21.39 7.08
CA GLU A 107 -1.76 22.15 7.66
C GLU A 107 -2.78 21.25 8.38
N PHE A 108 -3.09 20.08 7.81
CA PHE A 108 -4.12 19.19 8.35
C PHE A 108 -3.64 18.31 9.51
N TYR A 109 -2.37 17.88 9.52
CA TYR A 109 -1.86 16.92 10.52
C TYR A 109 -0.90 17.55 11.55
N GLN A 110 -0.39 18.78 11.33
CA GLN A 110 0.60 19.43 12.20
C GLN A 110 0.19 19.58 13.67
N SER A 111 -1.12 19.57 13.95
CA SER A 111 -1.65 19.64 15.31
C SER A 111 -1.22 18.48 16.19
N GLU A 112 -0.85 17.36 15.57
CA GLU A 112 -0.43 16.14 16.24
C GLU A 112 0.96 15.71 15.76
N GLY A 113 1.73 15.12 16.67
CA GLY A 113 3.12 14.75 16.43
C GLY A 113 3.41 13.33 16.90
N LEU A 114 4.63 12.87 16.65
CA LEU A 114 5.06 11.52 17.07
C LEU A 114 5.14 11.32 18.59
N ILE A 115 4.90 12.37 19.38
CA ILE A 115 4.77 12.28 20.84
C ILE A 115 3.63 11.33 21.21
N GLN A 116 2.52 11.33 20.44
CA GLN A 116 1.45 10.37 20.64
C GLN A 116 1.84 9.04 19.98
N ARG A 117 1.90 7.99 20.78
CA ARG A 117 2.33 6.64 20.37
C ARG A 117 1.53 6.08 19.19
N GLU A 118 0.25 6.44 19.09
CA GLU A 118 -0.66 6.02 18.02
C GLU A 118 -0.13 6.41 16.64
N HIS A 119 0.41 7.62 16.48
CA HIS A 119 0.95 8.11 15.21
C HIS A 119 2.25 7.44 14.78
N ARG A 120 2.93 6.76 15.70
CA ARG A 120 4.08 5.92 15.38
C ARG A 120 3.65 4.50 15.03
N MET A 121 2.75 3.92 15.84
CA MET A 121 2.34 2.52 15.71
C MET A 121 1.39 2.28 14.55
N ILE A 122 0.36 3.11 14.37
CA ILE A 122 -0.69 2.90 13.36
C ILE A 122 -0.09 2.79 11.96
N PRO A 123 0.81 3.70 11.50
CA PRO A 123 1.44 3.57 10.18
C PRO A 123 2.25 2.29 10.00
N GLU A 124 3.04 1.90 11.00
CA GLU A 124 3.84 0.67 10.96
C GLU A 124 2.93 -0.56 10.87
N CYS A 125 1.89 -0.63 11.71
CA CYS A 125 0.86 -1.66 11.65
C CYS A 125 0.11 -1.67 10.31
N LEU A 126 -0.12 -0.50 9.69
CA LEU A 126 -0.80 -0.41 8.40
C LEU A 126 -0.05 -1.15 7.30
N THR A 127 1.28 -1.09 7.31
CA THR A 127 2.13 -1.84 6.37
C THR A 127 1.83 -3.33 6.46
N PHE A 128 1.86 -3.87 7.69
CA PHE A 128 1.56 -5.27 7.96
C PHE A 128 0.12 -5.63 7.57
N PHE A 129 -0.84 -4.79 7.94
CA PHE A 129 -2.25 -5.00 7.63
C PHE A 129 -2.53 -5.02 6.13
N LEU A 130 -1.92 -4.12 5.35
CA LEU A 130 -2.09 -4.10 3.90
C LEU A 130 -1.48 -5.34 3.23
N ILE A 131 -0.34 -5.84 3.73
CA ILE A 131 0.25 -7.09 3.23
C ILE A 131 -0.68 -8.27 3.55
N LEU A 132 -1.20 -8.37 4.78
CA LEU A 132 -2.13 -9.43 5.17
C LEU A 132 -3.45 -9.33 4.40
N PHE A 133 -3.93 -8.12 4.13
CA PHE A 133 -5.10 -7.88 3.30
C PHE A 133 -4.88 -8.37 1.87
N ALA A 134 -3.73 -8.10 1.26
CA ALA A 134 -3.36 -8.62 -0.05
C ALA A 134 -3.34 -10.16 -0.08
N ILE A 135 -2.84 -10.80 0.98
CA ILE A 135 -2.86 -12.26 1.13
C ILE A 135 -4.31 -12.78 1.15
N PHE A 136 -5.19 -12.20 1.96
CA PHE A 136 -6.60 -12.64 2.01
C PHE A 136 -7.34 -12.47 0.68
N ILE A 137 -7.07 -11.39 -0.06
CA ILE A 137 -7.61 -11.21 -1.41
C ILE A 137 -7.10 -12.31 -2.34
N THR A 138 -5.79 -12.58 -2.34
CA THR A 138 -5.13 -13.56 -3.22
C THR A 138 -5.66 -14.98 -3.01
N PHE A 139 -5.95 -15.35 -1.76
CA PHE A 139 -6.48 -16.68 -1.42
C PHE A 139 -8.01 -16.74 -1.36
N GLY A 140 -8.72 -15.67 -1.73
CA GLY A 140 -10.19 -15.65 -1.72
C GLY A 140 -10.82 -15.80 -0.32
N VAL A 141 -10.12 -15.40 0.74
CA VAL A 141 -10.60 -15.50 2.12
C VAL A 141 -11.53 -14.31 2.42
N TRP A 142 -12.74 -14.34 1.86
CA TRP A 142 -13.67 -13.19 1.83
C TRP A 142 -14.13 -12.67 3.20
N LEU A 143 -14.23 -13.56 4.20
CA LEU A 143 -14.49 -13.13 5.58
C LEU A 143 -13.36 -12.27 6.12
N GLY A 144 -12.10 -12.66 5.85
CA GLY A 144 -10.92 -11.88 6.20
C GLY A 144 -10.85 -10.55 5.45
N VAL A 145 -11.15 -10.56 4.14
CA VAL A 145 -11.25 -9.33 3.32
C VAL A 145 -12.28 -8.37 3.92
N SER A 146 -13.46 -8.86 4.28
CA SER A 146 -14.54 -8.04 4.85
C SER A 146 -14.17 -7.44 6.21
N ALA A 147 -13.55 -8.23 7.09
CA ALA A 147 -13.07 -7.77 8.39
C ALA A 147 -12.00 -6.68 8.25
N PHE A 148 -11.08 -6.84 7.30
CA PHE A 148 -10.04 -5.83 7.02
C PHE A 148 -10.62 -4.55 6.42
N LEU A 149 -11.58 -4.65 5.51
CA LEU A 149 -12.28 -3.47 4.99
C LEU A 149 -12.99 -2.71 6.10
N ALA A 150 -13.69 -3.41 7.00
CA ALA A 150 -14.32 -2.78 8.16
C ALA A 150 -13.30 -2.07 9.07
N LEU A 151 -12.13 -2.68 9.29
CA LEU A 151 -11.04 -2.06 10.04
C LEU A 151 -10.50 -0.79 9.35
N LEU A 152 -10.26 -0.84 8.04
CA LEU A 152 -9.80 0.31 7.26
C LEU A 152 -10.82 1.45 7.25
N VAL A 153 -12.12 1.14 7.16
CA VAL A 153 -13.21 2.13 7.27
C VAL A 153 -13.24 2.73 8.68
N THR A 154 -13.13 1.92 9.72
CA THR A 154 -13.09 2.40 11.11
C THR A 154 -11.90 3.34 11.33
N LEU A 155 -10.74 3.00 10.76
CA LEU A 155 -9.55 3.83 10.84
C LEU A 155 -9.70 5.14 10.05
N GLU A 156 -10.29 5.13 8.86
CA GLU A 156 -10.61 6.34 8.10
C GLU A 156 -11.55 7.26 8.89
N LEU A 157 -12.60 6.70 9.51
CA LEU A 157 -13.53 7.46 10.35
C LEU A 157 -12.84 8.04 11.60
N TRP A 158 -11.96 7.27 12.23
CA TRP A 158 -11.17 7.74 13.37
C TRP A 158 -10.24 8.90 12.96
N ILE A 159 -9.51 8.78 11.85
CA ILE A 159 -8.65 9.87 11.33
C ILE A 159 -9.49 11.11 11.05
N GLN A 160 -10.63 10.97 10.39
CA GLN A 160 -11.51 12.10 10.12
C GLN A 160 -11.99 12.74 11.42
N SER A 161 -12.48 11.96 12.38
CA SER A 161 -12.94 12.49 13.67
C SER A 161 -11.83 13.19 14.45
N ARG A 162 -10.60 12.65 14.40
CA ARG A 162 -9.46 13.17 15.17
C ARG A 162 -8.98 14.52 14.67
N PHE A 163 -8.89 14.68 13.34
CA PHE A 163 -8.33 15.87 12.72
C PHE A 163 -9.39 16.87 12.23
N LYS A 164 -10.69 16.56 12.33
CA LYS A 164 -11.79 17.46 11.94
C LYS A 164 -11.97 18.65 12.87
N SER A 165 -11.47 18.63 14.11
CA SER A 165 -11.59 19.79 15.02
C SER A 165 -10.56 20.91 14.76
N ASN A 166 -9.63 20.73 13.81
CA ASN A 166 -8.52 21.66 13.54
C ASN A 166 -8.65 22.40 12.20
N THR A 167 -9.84 22.39 11.60
CA THR A 167 -10.28 23.19 10.45
C THR A 167 -11.55 23.93 10.81
#